data_AF-A0A3D1AHJ6-F1
#
_entry.id   AF-A0A3D1AHJ6-F1
#
_cell.length_a   1.000
_cell.length_b   1.000
_cell.length_c   1.000
_cell.angle_alpha   90.00
_cell.angle_beta   90.00
_cell.angle_gamma   90.00
#
_symmetry.space_group_name_H-M   'P 1'
#
loop_
_entity.id
_entity.type
_entity.pdbx_description
1 polymer ?
#
loop_
_entity_poly.entity_id
_entity_poly.type
_entity_poly.pdbx_seq_one_letter_code
_entity_poly.pdbx_strand_id
1 'polypeptide(L)'
;GGHPVADIEVDMLKVILEMYKNVIRTKEGKPVVMDDFGISANRILDRSRNKIKIDRERQFVHNKLLKDNLMLDIERGQLRQRLLWLGIVVSVMIAVLIFFYQRKILKKERSVRKAKEQLHSHTIRLKENESVISKNEALIRSLSVQLDESGELKQEIEQLAADNEHLKQNNETLRKDMEQYSRSMHQKDQELSAYETLIGENARLQERERFLTAQVIANTEVLDKLSRKSRYIDEAQWPEIVHAINRLFDGFSYRLHTDFPALTEEDVRYCCLIKLRLTTSVIATLTGISPSSVTKRKQRIKEKMSQQHRPAEIRKNQSLETYLWNY
;
A
#
# COMPACT_ATOMS: atom_id res chain seq x y z
N GLY A 1 -22.33 17.96 -43.18
CA GLY A 1 -23.67 18.17 -42.61
C GLY A 1 -24.55 18.73 -43.69
N GLY A 2 -25.34 17.89 -44.35
CA GLY A 2 -26.43 18.37 -45.21
C GLY A 2 -27.55 18.85 -44.29
N HIS A 3 -27.95 20.11 -44.42
CA HIS A 3 -28.99 20.69 -43.59
C HIS A 3 -30.33 19.99 -43.90
N PRO A 4 -30.97 19.31 -42.93
CA PRO A 4 -32.24 18.61 -43.16
C PRO A 4 -33.41 19.56 -43.49
N VAL A 5 -33.18 20.87 -43.45
CA VAL A 5 -34.16 21.91 -43.81
C VAL A 5 -34.25 22.08 -45.34
N ALA A 6 -33.14 21.93 -46.06
CA ALA A 6 -33.09 22.11 -47.51
C ALA A 6 -33.86 21.00 -48.27
N ASP A 7 -33.78 19.76 -47.79
CA ASP A 7 -34.52 18.63 -48.38
C ASP A 7 -36.04 18.71 -48.14
N ILE A 8 -36.47 19.45 -47.09
CA ILE A 8 -37.89 19.65 -46.75
C ILE A 8 -38.55 20.64 -47.70
N GLU A 9 -37.88 21.75 -48.02
CA GLU A 9 -38.40 22.74 -48.96
C GLU A 9 -38.53 22.15 -50.37
N VAL A 10 -37.53 21.38 -50.81
CA VAL A 10 -37.51 20.76 -52.15
C VAL A 10 -38.66 19.76 -52.34
N ASP A 11 -38.98 18.93 -51.34
CA ASP A 11 -40.08 17.96 -51.45
C ASP A 11 -41.47 18.58 -51.26
N MET A 12 -41.62 19.60 -50.40
CA MET A 12 -42.86 20.38 -50.30
C MET A 12 -43.17 21.09 -51.63
N LEU A 13 -42.16 21.68 -52.25
CA LEU A 13 -42.27 22.28 -53.57
C LEU A 13 -42.70 21.27 -54.63
N LYS A 14 -42.20 20.02 -54.58
CA LYS A 14 -42.66 18.95 -55.49
C LYS A 14 -44.13 18.59 -55.29
N VAL A 15 -44.60 18.50 -54.04
CA VAL A 15 -46.02 18.20 -53.77
C VAL A 15 -46.91 19.36 -54.23
N ILE A 16 -46.52 20.61 -53.98
CA ILE A 16 -47.24 21.79 -54.45
C ILE A 16 -47.26 21.82 -55.99
N LEU A 17 -46.15 21.48 -56.64
CA LEU A 17 -46.04 21.40 -58.10
C LEU A 17 -46.94 20.30 -58.68
N GLU A 18 -47.01 19.13 -58.06
CA GLU A 18 -47.92 18.03 -58.44
C GLU A 18 -49.39 18.44 -58.30
N MET A 19 -49.77 19.08 -57.19
CA MET A 19 -51.13 19.62 -57.01
C MET A 19 -51.47 20.65 -58.08
N TYR A 20 -50.53 21.56 -58.37
CA TYR A 20 -50.70 22.59 -59.39
C TYR A 20 -50.86 22.01 -60.81
N LYS A 21 -50.07 20.99 -61.16
CA LYS A 21 -50.19 20.26 -62.44
C LYS A 21 -51.57 19.60 -62.61
N ASN A 22 -52.13 19.05 -61.54
CA ASN A 22 -53.46 18.47 -61.57
C ASN A 22 -54.57 19.52 -61.72
N VAL A 23 -54.40 20.72 -61.14
CA VAL A 23 -55.32 21.86 -61.33
C VAL A 23 -55.26 22.41 -62.76
N ILE A 24 -54.10 22.37 -63.43
CA ILE A 24 -53.99 22.76 -64.83
C ILE A 24 -54.70 21.72 -65.73
N ARG A 25 -54.49 20.43 -65.48
CA ARG A 25 -55.14 19.34 -66.24
C ARG A 25 -56.67 19.42 -66.23
N THR A 26 -57.28 19.79 -65.11
CA THR A 26 -58.74 19.97 -65.01
C THR A 26 -59.24 21.16 -65.81
N LYS A 27 -58.50 22.27 -65.84
CA LYS A 27 -58.83 23.42 -66.70
C LYS A 27 -58.75 23.08 -68.19
N GLU A 28 -57.93 22.12 -68.59
CA GLU A 28 -57.81 21.61 -69.96
C GLU A 28 -58.84 20.53 -70.32
N GLY A 29 -59.79 20.21 -69.42
CA GLY A 29 -60.83 19.19 -69.67
C GLY A 29 -60.35 17.74 -69.56
N LYS A 30 -59.14 17.50 -69.03
CA LYS A 30 -58.56 16.15 -68.83
C LYS A 30 -58.88 15.63 -67.41
N PRO A 31 -59.05 14.30 -67.23
CA PRO A 31 -59.39 13.74 -65.92
C PRO A 31 -58.25 13.88 -64.91
N VAL A 32 -58.61 14.09 -63.63
CA VAL A 32 -57.67 14.15 -62.50
C VAL A 32 -57.13 12.76 -62.20
N VAL A 33 -55.82 12.65 -62.01
CA VAL A 33 -55.19 11.43 -61.48
C VAL A 33 -55.17 11.54 -59.95
N MET A 34 -56.14 10.90 -59.28
CA MET A 34 -56.25 10.92 -57.82
C MET A 34 -55.21 10.05 -57.10
N ASP A 35 -54.62 9.08 -57.79
CA ASP A 35 -53.59 8.20 -57.24
C ASP A 35 -52.33 8.98 -56.84
N ASP A 36 -51.89 9.91 -57.70
CA ASP A 36 -50.75 10.80 -57.45
C ASP A 36 -50.96 11.71 -56.21
N PHE A 37 -52.21 12.14 -55.98
CA PHE A 37 -52.58 12.91 -54.79
C PHE A 37 -52.54 12.05 -53.53
N GLY A 38 -53.04 10.81 -53.60
CA GLY A 38 -52.99 9.85 -52.50
C GLY A 38 -51.55 9.52 -52.09
N ILE A 39 -50.67 9.26 -53.07
CA ILE A 39 -49.25 8.98 -52.84
C ILE A 39 -48.54 10.18 -52.20
N SER A 40 -48.80 11.39 -52.69
CA SER A 40 -48.22 12.63 -52.18
C SER A 40 -48.69 12.95 -50.74
N ALA A 41 -50.00 12.79 -50.47
CA ALA A 41 -50.57 12.99 -49.14
C ALA A 41 -50.02 11.96 -48.13
N ASN A 42 -49.90 10.69 -48.54
CA ASN A 42 -49.38 9.63 -47.67
C ASN A 42 -47.90 9.86 -47.33
N ARG A 43 -47.09 10.33 -48.29
CA ARG A 43 -45.68 10.71 -48.06
C ARG A 43 -45.52 11.82 -47.02
N ILE A 44 -46.42 12.82 -47.03
CA ILE A 44 -46.43 13.89 -46.02
C ILE A 44 -46.81 13.35 -44.63
N LEU A 45 -47.85 12.51 -44.56
CA LEU A 45 -48.30 11.90 -43.31
C LEU A 45 -47.23 10.99 -42.68
N ASP A 46 -46.54 10.19 -43.48
CA ASP A 46 -45.46 9.32 -43.01
C ASP A 46 -44.24 10.11 -42.54
N ARG A 47 -43.88 11.20 -43.23
CA ARG A 47 -42.79 12.07 -42.79
C ARG A 47 -43.14 12.84 -41.51
N SER A 48 -44.39 13.32 -41.37
CA SER A 48 -44.88 13.93 -40.13
C SER A 48 -44.82 12.95 -38.97
N ARG A 49 -45.28 11.70 -39.16
CA ARG A 49 -45.16 10.63 -38.18
C ARG A 49 -43.70 10.32 -37.82
N ASN A 50 -42.81 10.25 -38.80
CA ASN A 50 -41.39 9.98 -38.56
C ASN A 50 -40.68 11.12 -37.83
N LYS A 51 -41.00 12.38 -38.14
CA LYS A 51 -40.46 13.54 -37.42
C LYS A 51 -40.85 13.50 -35.95
N ILE A 52 -42.13 13.22 -35.67
CA ILE A 52 -42.62 13.07 -34.29
C ILE A 52 -41.93 11.91 -33.56
N LYS A 53 -41.67 10.78 -34.24
CA LYS A 53 -40.92 9.66 -33.66
C LYS A 53 -39.48 10.05 -33.32
N ILE A 54 -38.77 10.70 -34.25
CA ILE A 54 -37.39 11.15 -34.05
C ILE A 54 -37.30 12.17 -32.90
N ASP A 55 -38.25 13.11 -32.83
CA ASP A 55 -38.25 14.11 -31.75
C ASP A 55 -38.52 13.47 -30.38
N ARG A 56 -39.40 12.47 -30.30
CA ARG A 56 -39.59 11.68 -29.06
C ARG A 56 -38.34 10.89 -28.68
N GLU A 57 -37.68 10.24 -29.64
CA GLU A 57 -36.44 9.51 -29.38
C GLU A 57 -35.34 10.44 -28.87
N ARG A 58 -35.21 11.64 -29.47
CA ARG A 58 -34.26 12.66 -29.00
C ARG A 58 -34.57 13.13 -27.59
N GLN A 59 -35.83 13.41 -27.27
CA GLN A 59 -36.24 13.79 -25.92
C GLN A 59 -35.98 12.67 -24.92
N PHE A 60 -36.25 11.42 -25.30
CA PHE A 60 -35.97 10.27 -24.45
C PHE A 60 -34.46 10.11 -24.19
N VAL A 61 -33.63 10.17 -25.23
CA VAL A 61 -32.17 10.11 -25.10
C VAL A 61 -31.65 11.27 -24.25
N HIS A 62 -32.15 12.49 -24.48
CA HIS A 62 -31.75 13.66 -23.71
C HIS A 62 -32.12 13.52 -22.22
N ASN A 63 -33.36 13.13 -21.92
CA ASN A 63 -33.82 12.92 -20.55
C ASN A 63 -33.05 11.79 -19.85
N LYS A 64 -32.73 10.71 -20.57
CA LYS A 64 -31.90 9.62 -20.04
C LYS A 64 -30.49 10.12 -19.71
N LEU A 65 -29.86 10.85 -20.62
CA LEU A 65 -28.52 11.40 -20.43
C LEU A 65 -28.47 12.41 -19.27
N LEU A 66 -29.51 13.21 -19.09
CA LEU A 66 -29.64 14.13 -17.96
C LEU A 66 -29.78 13.37 -16.63
N LYS A 67 -30.59 12.31 -16.60
CA LYS A 67 -30.74 11.43 -15.44
C LYS A 67 -29.43 10.73 -15.07
N ASP A 68 -28.71 10.20 -16.07
CA ASP A 68 -27.42 9.53 -15.87
C ASP A 68 -26.36 10.51 -15.38
N ASN A 69 -26.32 11.75 -15.91
CA ASN A 69 -25.42 12.79 -15.42
C ASN A 69 -25.72 13.20 -13.97
N LEU A 70 -27.00 13.33 -13.60
CA LEU A 70 -27.39 13.61 -12.21
C LEU A 70 -26.97 12.48 -11.26
N MET A 71 -27.18 11.21 -11.65
CA MET A 71 -26.76 10.06 -10.85
C MET A 71 -25.24 10.02 -10.66
N LEU A 72 -24.47 10.26 -11.74
CA LEU A 72 -23.01 10.32 -11.68
C LEU A 72 -22.52 11.43 -10.73
N ASP A 73 -23.18 12.59 -10.69
CA ASP A 73 -22.78 13.68 -9.80
C ASP A 73 -23.06 13.36 -8.32
N ILE A 74 -24.18 12.69 -8.04
CA ILE A 74 -24.51 12.17 -6.71
C ILE A 74 -23.46 11.14 -6.25
N GLU A 75 -23.11 10.17 -7.10
CA GLU A 75 -22.09 9.17 -6.78
C GLU A 75 -20.71 9.79 -6.53
N ARG A 76 -20.32 10.78 -7.34
CA ARG A 76 -19.08 11.55 -7.13
C ARG A 76 -19.11 12.32 -5.81
N GLY A 77 -20.27 12.86 -5.41
CA GLY A 77 -20.46 13.50 -4.12
C GLY A 77 -20.27 12.52 -2.95
N GLN A 78 -20.91 11.36 -3.02
CA GLN A 78 -20.78 10.31 -2.01
C GLN A 78 -19.35 9.75 -1.93
N LEU A 79 -18.69 9.56 -3.07
CA LEU A 79 -17.29 9.11 -3.11
C LEU A 79 -16.37 10.12 -2.45
N ARG A 80 -16.54 11.43 -2.73
CA ARG A 80 -15.79 12.50 -2.06
C ARG A 80 -16.00 12.47 -0.54
N GLN A 81 -17.25 12.33 -0.07
CA GLN A 81 -17.53 12.23 1.35
C GLN A 81 -16.90 10.99 1.99
N ARG A 82 -16.93 9.83 1.34
CA ARG A 82 -16.26 8.61 1.82
C ARG A 82 -14.74 8.79 1.92
N LEU A 83 -14.12 9.44 0.95
CA LEU A 83 -12.68 9.74 0.98
C LEU A 83 -12.32 10.69 2.12
N LEU A 84 -13.15 11.71 2.40
CA LEU A 84 -12.95 12.61 3.54
C LEU A 84 -13.05 11.86 4.87
N TRP A 85 -14.06 11.01 5.05
CA TRP A 85 -14.19 10.17 6.25
C TRP A 85 -13.00 9.23 6.44
N LEU A 86 -12.51 8.61 5.36
CA LEU A 86 -11.31 7.78 5.39
C LEU A 86 -10.08 8.58 5.85
N GLY A 87 -9.90 9.79 5.33
CA GLY A 87 -8.80 10.68 5.72
C GLY A 87 -8.85 11.06 7.20
N ILE A 88 -10.04 11.34 7.75
CA ILE A 88 -10.24 11.64 9.17
C ILE A 88 -9.81 10.43 10.02
N VAL A 89 -10.25 9.22 9.67
CA VAL A 89 -9.89 8.00 10.41
C VAL A 89 -8.38 7.76 10.40
N VAL A 90 -7.70 7.97 9.26
CA VAL A 90 -6.25 7.85 9.16
C VAL A 90 -5.54 8.90 10.01
N SER A 91 -6.02 10.15 10.00
CA SER A 91 -5.48 11.22 10.85
C SER A 91 -5.59 10.88 12.34
N VAL A 92 -6.75 10.37 12.78
CA VAL A 92 -6.97 9.92 14.17
C VAL A 92 -6.04 8.76 14.52
N MET A 93 -5.88 7.78 13.65
CA MET A 93 -4.93 6.67 13.84
C MET A 93 -3.49 7.17 14.02
N ILE A 94 -3.06 8.12 13.19
CA ILE A 94 -1.72 8.73 13.30
C ILE A 94 -1.58 9.47 14.63
N ALA A 95 -2.59 10.26 15.03
CA ALA A 95 -2.58 10.98 16.30
C ALA A 95 -2.48 10.02 17.51
N VAL A 96 -3.20 8.89 17.46
CA VAL A 96 -3.14 7.85 18.49
C VAL A 96 -1.74 7.23 18.58
N LEU A 97 -1.10 6.94 17.45
CA LEU A 97 0.28 6.42 17.43
C LEU A 97 1.28 7.43 18.01
N ILE A 98 1.16 8.71 17.63
CA ILE A 98 1.97 9.79 18.18
C ILE A 98 1.76 9.89 19.69
N PHE A 99 0.53 9.83 20.17
CA PHE A 99 0.21 9.84 21.59
C PHE A 99 0.86 8.67 22.34
N PHE A 100 0.77 7.44 21.81
CA PHE A 100 1.44 6.27 22.40
C PHE A 100 2.96 6.45 22.43
N TYR A 101 3.54 6.99 21.36
CA TYR A 101 4.98 7.24 21.26
C TYR A 101 5.46 8.29 22.27
N GLN A 102 4.77 9.43 22.34
CA GLN A 102 5.03 10.48 23.35
C GLN A 102 4.88 9.94 24.77
N ARG A 103 3.83 9.14 25.03
CA ARG A 103 3.61 8.50 26.33
C ARG A 103 4.71 7.51 26.68
N LYS A 104 5.26 6.78 25.71
CA LYS A 104 6.40 5.87 25.91
C LYS A 104 7.67 6.63 26.29
N ILE A 105 7.97 7.73 25.61
CA ILE A 105 9.12 8.60 25.93
C ILE A 105 8.99 9.17 27.35
N LEU A 106 7.83 9.73 27.69
CA LEU A 106 7.58 10.30 29.03
C LEU A 106 7.69 9.26 30.15
N LYS A 107 7.25 8.01 29.93
CA LYS A 107 7.45 6.92 30.90
C LYS A 107 8.93 6.61 31.10
N LYS A 108 9.72 6.60 30.01
CA LYS A 108 11.17 6.38 30.08
C LYS A 108 11.85 7.48 30.89
N GLU A 109 11.53 8.75 30.63
CA GLU A 109 12.07 9.87 31.41
C GLU A 109 11.71 9.83 32.90
N ARG A 110 10.46 9.46 33.25
CA ARG A 110 10.06 9.31 34.66
C ARG A 110 10.79 8.18 35.35
N SER A 111 11.03 7.05 34.67
CA SER A 111 11.81 5.95 35.25
C SER A 111 13.26 6.36 35.53
N VAL A 112 13.86 7.13 34.62
CA VAL A 112 15.23 7.65 34.79
C VAL A 112 15.30 8.71 35.89
N ARG A 113 14.29 9.60 35.99
CA ARG A 113 14.21 10.60 37.08
C ARG A 113 14.08 9.93 38.45
N LYS A 114 13.19 8.95 38.59
CA LYS A 114 13.05 8.17 39.84
C LYS A 114 14.34 7.44 40.21
N ALA A 115 15.02 6.82 39.24
CA ALA A 115 16.31 6.18 39.47
C ALA A 115 17.38 7.20 39.92
N LYS A 116 17.40 8.40 39.35
CA LYS A 116 18.32 9.47 39.74
C LYS A 116 18.01 10.05 41.13
N GLU A 117 16.74 10.22 41.46
CA GLU A 117 16.29 10.68 42.79
C GLU A 117 16.60 9.66 43.88
N GLN A 118 16.37 8.37 43.60
CA GLN A 118 16.77 7.27 44.50
C GLN A 118 18.29 7.24 44.67
N LEU A 119 19.06 7.38 43.59
CA LEU A 119 20.52 7.44 43.68
C LEU A 119 20.99 8.63 44.54
N HIS A 120 20.33 9.79 44.41
CA HIS A 120 20.64 10.97 45.22
C HIS A 120 20.30 10.77 46.70
N SER A 121 19.15 10.19 47.02
CA SER A 121 18.77 9.91 48.41
C SER A 121 19.67 8.86 49.06
N HIS A 122 20.05 7.81 48.31
CA HIS A 122 21.05 6.83 48.76
C HIS A 122 22.41 7.48 49.00
N THR A 123 22.83 8.43 48.15
CA THR A 123 24.08 9.16 48.34
C THR A 123 24.07 10.02 49.61
N ILE A 124 22.94 10.69 49.91
CA ILE A 124 22.80 11.49 51.14
C ILE A 124 22.83 10.60 52.37
N ARG A 125 22.07 9.49 52.37
CA ARG A 125 22.06 8.52 53.47
C ARG A 125 23.43 7.89 53.72
N LEU A 126 24.22 7.67 52.67
CA LEU A 126 25.59 7.18 52.80
C LEU A 126 26.47 8.17 53.57
N LYS A 127 26.42 9.46 53.22
CA LYS A 127 27.16 10.51 53.94
C LYS A 127 26.71 10.67 55.39
N GLU A 128 25.41 10.56 55.63
CA GLU A 128 24.85 10.62 56.98
C GLU A 128 25.30 9.42 57.82
N ASN A 129 25.21 8.21 57.26
CA ASN A 129 25.70 7.00 57.91
C ASN A 129 27.21 7.05 58.16
N GLU A 130 28.01 7.57 57.23
CA GLU A 130 29.45 7.75 57.40
C GLU A 130 29.77 8.71 58.57
N SER A 131 28.98 9.80 58.69
CA SER A 131 29.06 10.71 59.85
C SER A 131 28.68 10.03 61.17
N VAL A 132 27.63 9.19 61.16
CA VAL A 132 27.21 8.41 62.34
C VAL A 132 28.25 7.38 62.72
N ILE A 133 28.86 6.67 61.76
CA ILE A 133 29.95 5.73 62.03
C ILE A 133 31.13 6.46 62.65
N SER A 134 31.51 7.62 62.11
CA SER A 134 32.59 8.45 62.68
C SER A 134 32.30 8.87 64.12
N LYS A 135 31.05 9.27 64.40
CA LYS A 135 30.59 9.61 65.76
C LYS A 135 30.57 8.39 66.67
N ASN A 136 30.08 7.24 66.19
CA ASN A 136 30.01 5.99 66.95
C ASN A 136 31.41 5.46 67.24
N GLU A 137 32.38 5.56 66.34
CA GLU A 137 33.78 5.23 66.63
C GLU A 137 34.37 6.15 67.69
N ALA A 138 34.05 7.44 67.66
CA ALA A 138 34.44 8.37 68.71
C ALA A 138 33.76 8.07 70.05
N LEU A 139 32.48 7.67 70.00
CA LEU A 139 31.68 7.31 71.18
C LEU A 139 32.13 5.97 71.77
N ILE A 140 32.45 4.97 70.97
CA ILE A 140 33.00 3.69 71.41
C ILE A 140 34.38 3.92 72.03
N ARG A 141 35.20 4.82 71.47
CA ARG A 141 36.45 5.26 72.10
C ARG A 141 36.23 5.98 73.43
N SER A 142 35.13 6.71 73.61
CA SER A 142 34.80 7.38 74.88
C SER A 142 34.03 6.51 75.88
N LEU A 143 33.23 5.56 75.43
CA LEU A 143 32.47 4.60 76.26
C LEU A 143 33.34 3.41 76.68
N SER A 144 34.35 3.01 75.89
CA SER A 144 35.39 2.09 76.36
C SER A 144 36.16 2.65 77.56
N VAL A 145 36.08 3.97 77.76
CA VAL A 145 36.63 4.68 78.93
C VAL A 145 35.60 4.78 80.08
N GLN A 146 34.30 4.55 79.84
CA GLN A 146 33.21 4.75 80.80
C GLN A 146 32.34 3.50 81.05
N LEU A 147 32.87 2.30 80.79
CA LEU A 147 32.07 1.08 80.78
C LEU A 147 31.77 0.57 82.19
N ASP A 148 30.69 1.08 82.79
CA ASP A 148 29.84 0.40 83.77
C ASP A 148 28.47 1.14 83.84
N GLU A 149 27.35 0.39 83.86
CA GLU A 149 25.95 0.82 84.09
C GLU A 149 25.06 1.26 82.88
N SER A 150 24.32 0.32 82.25
CA SER A 150 22.87 0.45 81.88
C SER A 150 22.39 -0.70 80.97
N GLY A 151 21.23 -1.30 81.28
CA GLY A 151 20.66 -2.49 80.61
C GLY A 151 19.72 -2.23 79.43
N GLU A 152 19.00 -1.10 79.36
CA GLU A 152 18.08 -0.77 78.26
C GLU A 152 18.82 -0.45 76.95
N LEU A 153 20.00 0.15 77.06
CA LEU A 153 20.88 0.47 75.94
C LEU A 153 21.33 -0.79 75.18
N LYS A 154 21.42 -1.93 75.89
CA LYS A 154 21.85 -3.20 75.33
C LYS A 154 20.82 -3.78 74.36
N GLN A 155 19.53 -3.60 74.64
CA GLN A 155 18.43 -4.06 73.80
C GLN A 155 18.30 -3.24 72.50
N GLU A 156 18.49 -1.93 72.59
CA GLU A 156 18.46 -1.03 71.42
C GLU A 156 19.65 -1.27 70.48
N ILE A 157 20.84 -1.52 71.05
CA ILE A 157 22.03 -1.92 70.28
C ILE A 157 21.78 -3.26 69.56
N GLU A 158 21.10 -4.21 70.21
CA GLU A 158 20.81 -5.52 69.63
C GLU A 158 19.79 -5.44 68.47
N GLN A 159 18.75 -4.60 68.59
CA GLN A 159 17.83 -4.31 67.48
C GLN A 159 18.52 -3.60 66.31
N LEU A 160 19.32 -2.57 66.58
CA LEU A 160 20.08 -1.87 65.54
C LEU A 160 21.10 -2.78 64.86
N ALA A 161 21.66 -3.76 65.58
CA ALA A 161 22.55 -4.76 64.99
C ALA A 161 21.78 -5.69 64.04
N ALA A 162 20.58 -6.15 64.43
CA ALA A 162 19.72 -6.97 63.58
C ALA A 162 19.27 -6.23 62.31
N ASP A 163 18.86 -4.97 62.43
CA ASP A 163 18.46 -4.15 61.28
C ASP A 163 19.62 -3.86 60.33
N ASN A 164 20.81 -3.59 60.86
CA ASN A 164 22.03 -3.44 60.04
C ASN A 164 22.36 -4.72 59.27
N GLU A 165 22.17 -5.88 59.89
CA GLU A 165 22.42 -7.16 59.22
C GLU A 165 21.41 -7.39 58.08
N HIS A 166 20.13 -7.10 58.30
CA HIS A 166 19.11 -7.16 57.25
C HIS A 166 19.39 -6.15 56.11
N LEU A 167 19.85 -4.94 56.43
CA LEU A 167 20.25 -3.95 55.43
C LEU A 167 21.49 -4.38 54.63
N LYS A 168 22.45 -5.07 55.25
CA LYS A 168 23.59 -5.66 54.54
C LYS A 168 23.12 -6.71 53.54
N GLN A 169 22.25 -7.63 53.97
CA GLN A 169 21.70 -8.67 53.09
C GLN A 169 20.91 -8.08 51.90
N ASN A 170 20.13 -7.02 52.13
CA ASN A 170 19.43 -6.32 51.05
C ASN A 170 20.38 -5.61 50.08
N ASN A 171 21.44 -4.98 50.58
CA ASN A 171 22.47 -4.39 49.72
C ASN A 171 23.19 -5.44 48.87
N GLU A 172 23.50 -6.60 49.44
CA GLU A 172 24.09 -7.70 48.68
C GLU A 172 23.16 -8.22 47.59
N THR A 173 21.87 -8.37 47.89
CA THR A 173 20.86 -8.81 46.92
C THR A 173 20.71 -7.81 45.78
N LEU A 174 20.57 -6.52 46.11
CA LEU A 174 20.50 -5.45 45.10
C LEU A 174 21.76 -5.38 44.24
N ARG A 175 22.93 -5.60 44.83
CA ARG A 175 24.19 -5.63 44.10
C ARG A 175 24.23 -6.80 43.11
N LYS A 176 23.79 -7.99 43.52
CA LYS A 176 23.66 -9.16 42.63
C LYS A 176 22.69 -8.88 41.47
N ASP A 177 21.54 -8.27 41.76
CA ASP A 177 20.57 -7.90 40.73
C ASP A 177 21.15 -6.89 39.74
N MET A 178 21.83 -5.85 40.23
CA MET A 178 22.50 -4.86 39.37
C MET A 178 23.56 -5.50 38.47
N GLU A 179 24.37 -6.41 39.01
CA GLU A 179 25.36 -7.16 38.22
C GLU A 179 24.68 -8.03 37.16
N GLN A 180 23.58 -8.70 37.50
CA GLN A 180 22.81 -9.50 36.55
C GLN A 180 22.20 -8.65 35.42
N TYR A 181 21.60 -7.50 35.75
CA TYR A 181 21.06 -6.58 34.75
C TYR A 181 22.17 -6.00 33.85
N SER A 182 23.32 -5.65 34.42
CA SER A 182 24.48 -5.17 33.67
C SER A 182 24.98 -6.21 32.67
N ARG A 183 25.11 -7.48 33.09
CA ARG A 183 25.49 -8.59 32.21
C ARG A 183 24.47 -8.81 31.10
N SER A 184 23.17 -8.81 31.42
CA SER A 184 22.11 -8.99 30.43
C SER A 184 22.07 -7.86 29.39
N MET A 185 22.26 -6.61 29.82
CA MET A 185 22.37 -5.48 28.89
C MET A 185 23.59 -5.62 27.98
N HIS A 186 24.75 -5.98 28.53
CA HIS A 186 25.96 -6.15 27.72
C HIS A 186 25.80 -7.28 26.69
N GLN A 187 25.14 -8.39 27.04
CA GLN A 187 24.80 -9.45 26.09
C GLN A 187 23.89 -8.94 24.97
N LYS A 188 22.87 -8.12 25.29
CA LYS A 188 21.97 -7.55 24.29
C LYS A 188 22.67 -6.58 23.35
N ASP A 189 23.62 -5.79 23.86
CA ASP A 189 24.44 -4.91 23.02
C ASP A 189 25.36 -5.71 22.08
N GLN A 190 25.93 -6.82 22.55
CA GLN A 190 26.73 -7.73 21.70
C GLN A 190 25.87 -8.39 20.61
N GLU A 191 24.67 -8.89 20.96
CA GLU A 191 23.71 -9.43 19.99
C GLU A 191 23.35 -8.37 18.93
N LEU A 192 23.09 -7.14 19.34
CA LEU A 192 22.75 -6.04 18.44
C LEU A 192 23.89 -5.74 17.46
N SER A 193 25.13 -5.66 17.95
CA SER A 193 26.32 -5.44 17.10
C SER A 193 26.53 -6.58 16.10
N ALA A 194 26.26 -7.83 16.50
CA ALA A 194 26.29 -8.97 15.59
C ALA A 194 25.23 -8.84 14.48
N TYR A 195 23.99 -8.44 14.83
CA TYR A 195 22.94 -8.17 13.85
C TYR A 195 23.30 -7.05 12.87
N GLU A 196 23.89 -5.96 13.34
CA GLU A 196 24.34 -4.86 12.48
C GLU A 196 25.38 -5.32 11.44
N THR A 197 26.32 -6.15 11.87
CA THR A 197 27.33 -6.77 10.98
C THR A 197 26.64 -7.65 9.93
N LEU A 198 25.69 -8.49 10.35
CA LEU A 198 24.93 -9.39 9.48
C LEU A 198 24.06 -8.63 8.46
N ILE A 199 23.52 -7.47 8.83
CA ILE A 199 22.79 -6.59 7.90
C ILE A 199 23.75 -6.04 6.84
N GLY A 200 24.95 -5.59 7.24
CA GLY A 200 25.97 -5.12 6.32
C GLY A 200 26.42 -6.20 5.33
N GLU A 201 26.67 -7.41 5.82
CA GLU A 201 27.05 -8.54 4.97
C GLU A 201 25.93 -8.93 3.99
N ASN A 202 24.68 -8.99 4.45
CA ASN A 202 23.52 -9.25 3.58
C ASN A 202 23.36 -8.19 2.50
N ALA A 203 23.54 -6.90 2.82
CA ALA A 203 23.48 -5.84 1.83
C ALA A 203 24.55 -6.02 0.73
N ARG A 204 25.79 -6.38 1.13
CA ARG A 204 26.89 -6.67 0.20
C ARG A 204 26.60 -7.89 -0.67
N LEU A 205 26.02 -8.94 -0.10
CA LEU A 205 25.60 -10.13 -0.84
C LEU A 205 24.51 -9.79 -1.88
N GLN A 206 23.50 -9.01 -1.49
CA GLN A 206 22.45 -8.56 -2.41
C GLN A 206 23.01 -7.69 -3.55
N GLU A 207 24.00 -6.84 -3.29
CA GLU A 207 24.64 -6.04 -4.33
C GLU A 207 25.40 -6.93 -5.33
N ARG A 208 26.17 -7.92 -4.84
CA ARG A 208 26.86 -8.90 -5.68
C ARG A 208 25.89 -9.73 -6.52
N GLU A 209 24.80 -10.20 -5.91
CA GLU A 209 23.75 -10.95 -6.61
C GLU A 209 23.15 -10.11 -7.76
N ARG A 210 22.82 -8.84 -7.51
CA ARG A 210 22.31 -7.92 -8.53
C ARG A 210 23.32 -7.72 -9.66
N PHE A 211 24.59 -7.52 -9.33
CA PHE A 211 25.65 -7.35 -10.31
C PHE A 211 25.82 -8.59 -11.20
N LEU A 212 25.89 -9.79 -10.60
CA LEU A 212 26.03 -11.04 -11.32
C LEU A 212 24.80 -11.32 -12.20
N THR A 213 23.59 -11.08 -11.67
CA THR A 213 22.35 -11.21 -12.44
C THR A 213 22.37 -10.30 -13.67
N ALA A 214 22.81 -9.04 -13.51
CA ALA A 214 22.93 -8.11 -14.63
C ALA A 214 23.96 -8.58 -15.68
N GLN A 215 25.10 -9.15 -15.25
CA GLN A 215 26.07 -9.72 -16.17
C GLN A 215 25.52 -10.93 -16.92
N VAL A 216 24.83 -11.84 -16.24
CA VAL A 216 24.24 -13.03 -16.90
C VAL A 216 23.17 -12.62 -17.90
N ILE A 217 22.32 -11.64 -17.58
CA ILE A 217 21.34 -11.08 -18.52
C ILE A 217 22.05 -10.51 -19.75
N ALA A 218 23.10 -9.71 -19.57
CA ALA A 218 23.86 -9.11 -20.68
C ALA A 218 24.56 -10.15 -21.56
N ASN A 219 25.01 -11.26 -20.99
CA ASN A 219 25.66 -12.35 -21.72
C ASN A 219 24.69 -13.37 -22.31
N THR A 220 23.39 -13.26 -22.02
CA THR A 220 22.35 -14.14 -22.56
C THR A 220 21.62 -13.41 -23.68
N GLU A 221 21.92 -13.74 -24.94
CA GLU A 221 21.48 -12.97 -26.11
C GLU A 221 19.99 -12.64 -26.12
N VAL A 222 19.13 -13.64 -25.85
CA VAL A 222 17.67 -13.44 -25.82
C VAL A 222 17.25 -12.45 -24.74
N LEU A 223 17.86 -12.48 -23.54
CA LEU A 223 17.53 -11.58 -22.43
C LEU A 223 18.14 -10.18 -22.61
N ASP A 224 19.36 -10.08 -23.16
CA ASP A 224 19.98 -8.80 -23.48
C ASP A 224 19.15 -8.03 -24.51
N LYS A 225 18.65 -8.71 -25.56
CA LYS A 225 17.74 -8.12 -26.56
C LYS A 225 16.48 -7.54 -25.92
N LEU A 226 15.86 -8.23 -24.97
CA LEU A 226 14.68 -7.73 -24.25
C LEU A 226 14.97 -6.45 -23.46
N SER A 227 16.16 -6.37 -22.85
CA SER A 227 16.54 -5.26 -21.97
C SER A 227 17.07 -4.03 -22.73
N ARG A 228 17.85 -4.21 -23.81
CA ARG A 228 18.53 -3.12 -24.54
C ARG A 228 17.91 -2.76 -25.88
N LYS A 229 17.25 -3.70 -26.55
CA LYS A 229 16.70 -3.54 -27.91
C LYS A 229 15.22 -3.90 -27.92
N SER A 230 14.48 -3.39 -26.93
CA SER A 230 13.08 -3.74 -26.67
C SER A 230 12.23 -3.55 -27.93
N ARG A 231 11.85 -4.68 -28.53
CA ARG A 231 10.89 -4.78 -29.63
C ARG A 231 9.82 -5.78 -29.22
N TYR A 232 8.68 -5.71 -29.89
CA TYR A 232 7.61 -6.66 -29.69
C TYR A 232 8.13 -8.11 -29.71
N ILE A 233 7.72 -8.90 -28.72
CA ILE A 233 8.06 -10.32 -28.59
C ILE A 233 7.03 -11.13 -29.35
N ASP A 234 7.49 -11.89 -30.34
CA ASP A 234 6.64 -12.83 -31.06
C ASP A 234 6.39 -14.11 -30.25
N GLU A 235 5.29 -14.79 -30.54
CA GLU A 235 4.85 -15.99 -29.82
C GLU A 235 5.91 -17.09 -29.83
N ALA A 236 6.62 -17.23 -30.96
CA ALA A 236 7.70 -18.19 -31.15
C ALA A 236 8.94 -17.94 -30.26
N GLN A 237 9.11 -16.73 -29.71
CA GLN A 237 10.27 -16.38 -28.89
C GLN A 237 10.08 -16.73 -27.40
N TRP A 238 8.83 -16.87 -26.93
CA TRP A 238 8.53 -17.11 -25.52
C TRP A 238 9.17 -18.38 -24.94
N PRO A 239 9.22 -19.53 -25.64
CA PRO A 239 9.86 -20.73 -25.12
C PRO A 239 11.32 -20.51 -24.74
N GLU A 240 12.08 -19.81 -25.59
CA GLU A 240 13.49 -19.50 -25.33
C GLU A 240 13.66 -18.53 -24.16
N ILE A 241 12.81 -17.50 -24.10
CA ILE A 241 12.80 -16.51 -23.00
C ILE A 241 12.51 -17.19 -21.66
N VAL A 242 11.45 -18.00 -21.59
CA VAL A 242 11.05 -18.71 -20.36
C VAL A 242 12.13 -19.72 -19.96
N HIS A 243 12.75 -20.41 -20.91
CA HIS A 243 13.86 -21.32 -20.64
C HIS A 243 15.05 -20.58 -20.01
N ALA A 244 15.47 -19.44 -20.58
CA ALA A 244 16.55 -18.63 -20.06
C ALA A 244 16.26 -18.09 -18.65
N ILE A 245 15.03 -17.63 -18.41
CA ILE A 245 14.58 -17.14 -17.09
C ILE A 245 14.55 -18.28 -16.07
N ASN A 246 14.06 -19.46 -16.43
CA ASN A 246 14.07 -20.62 -15.55
C ASN A 246 15.49 -21.04 -15.18
N ARG A 247 16.45 -20.98 -16.10
CA ARG A 247 17.86 -21.24 -15.76
C ARG A 247 18.45 -20.18 -14.85
N LEU A 248 18.10 -18.91 -15.06
CA LEU A 248 18.61 -17.79 -14.27
C LEU A 248 18.01 -17.72 -12.86
N PHE A 249 16.73 -18.07 -12.71
CA PHE A 249 15.95 -17.91 -11.49
C PHE A 249 15.37 -19.22 -10.96
N ASP A 250 16.13 -20.32 -11.07
CA ASP A 250 15.84 -21.62 -10.44
C ASP A 250 14.44 -22.19 -10.73
N GLY A 251 14.08 -22.29 -12.00
CA GLY A 251 12.77 -22.81 -12.42
C GLY A 251 11.60 -21.89 -12.09
N PHE A 252 11.83 -20.58 -12.01
CA PHE A 252 10.86 -19.54 -11.62
C PHE A 252 9.43 -19.74 -12.15
N SER A 253 9.25 -19.98 -13.45
CA SER A 253 7.92 -20.17 -14.04
C SER A 253 7.25 -21.47 -13.58
N TYR A 254 8.01 -22.55 -13.39
CA TYR A 254 7.48 -23.82 -12.87
C TYR A 254 7.04 -23.68 -11.42
N ARG A 255 7.84 -22.98 -10.60
CA ARG A 255 7.46 -22.68 -9.21
C ARG A 255 6.19 -21.83 -9.17
N LEU A 256 6.09 -20.79 -10.02
CA LEU A 256 4.89 -19.96 -10.10
C LEU A 256 3.64 -20.73 -10.50
N HIS A 257 3.72 -21.62 -11.49
CA HIS A 257 2.59 -22.47 -11.86
C HIS A 257 2.18 -23.42 -10.73
N THR A 258 3.17 -23.93 -9.99
CA THR A 258 2.93 -24.85 -8.86
C THR A 258 2.32 -24.13 -7.65
N ASP A 259 2.77 -22.91 -7.37
CA ASP A 259 2.35 -22.11 -6.22
C ASP A 259 1.07 -21.32 -6.45
N PHE A 260 0.83 -20.93 -7.69
CA PHE A 260 -0.30 -20.10 -8.08
C PHE A 260 -1.00 -20.67 -9.32
N PRO A 261 -1.64 -21.85 -9.23
CA PRO A 261 -2.32 -22.50 -10.36
C PRO A 261 -3.40 -21.64 -11.05
N ALA A 262 -3.95 -20.60 -10.41
CA ALA A 262 -4.91 -19.69 -11.06
C ALA A 262 -4.27 -18.68 -12.05
N LEU A 263 -2.94 -18.62 -12.12
CA LEU A 263 -2.23 -17.80 -13.10
C LEU A 263 -2.24 -18.47 -14.48
N THR A 264 -2.62 -17.72 -15.50
CA THR A 264 -2.53 -18.19 -16.88
C THR A 264 -1.07 -18.16 -17.35
N GLU A 265 -0.77 -18.86 -18.46
CA GLU A 265 0.56 -18.79 -19.08
C GLU A 265 0.96 -17.35 -19.42
N GLU A 266 0.02 -16.55 -19.92
CA GLU A 266 0.22 -15.12 -20.16
C GLU A 266 0.54 -14.36 -18.86
N ASP A 267 -0.13 -14.66 -17.74
CA ASP A 267 0.21 -14.06 -16.44
C ASP A 267 1.65 -14.38 -16.02
N VAL A 268 2.08 -15.64 -16.21
CA VAL A 268 3.44 -16.08 -15.90
C VAL A 268 4.48 -15.39 -16.79
N ARG A 269 4.17 -15.16 -18.07
CA ARG A 269 5.02 -14.35 -18.98
C ARG A 269 5.18 -12.92 -18.48
N TYR A 270 4.11 -12.28 -17.99
CA TYR A 270 4.22 -10.97 -17.35
C TYR A 270 5.07 -11.02 -16.06
N CYS A 271 4.91 -12.06 -15.23
CA CYS A 271 5.75 -12.26 -14.05
C CYS A 271 7.23 -12.43 -14.42
N CYS A 272 7.53 -13.13 -15.51
CA CYS A 272 8.88 -13.30 -16.05
C CYS A 272 9.52 -11.95 -16.43
N LEU A 273 8.79 -11.10 -17.17
CA LEU A 273 9.27 -9.76 -17.53
C LEU A 273 9.48 -8.87 -16.29
N ILE A 274 8.63 -9.00 -15.27
CA ILE A 274 8.78 -8.29 -14.00
C ILE A 274 9.98 -8.81 -13.20
N LYS A 275 10.24 -10.12 -13.21
CA LYS A 275 11.39 -10.76 -12.56
C LYS A 275 12.71 -10.27 -13.14
N LEU A 276 12.74 -10.02 -14.45
CA LEU A 276 13.85 -9.34 -15.15
C LEU A 276 14.00 -7.85 -14.80
N ARG A 277 13.17 -7.30 -13.89
CA ARG A 277 13.18 -5.89 -13.45
C ARG A 277 12.93 -4.90 -14.59
N LEU A 278 12.21 -5.30 -15.64
CA LEU A 278 11.86 -4.42 -16.75
C LEU A 278 10.82 -3.38 -16.31
N THR A 279 10.98 -2.15 -16.80
CA THR A 279 10.04 -1.06 -16.48
C THR A 279 8.68 -1.31 -17.16
N THR A 280 7.61 -0.74 -16.60
CA THR A 280 6.26 -0.85 -17.18
C THR A 280 6.22 -0.36 -18.64
N SER A 281 7.02 0.66 -18.99
CA SER A 281 7.16 1.16 -20.36
C SER A 281 7.77 0.12 -21.30
N VAL A 282 8.88 -0.51 -20.89
CA VAL A 282 9.53 -1.56 -21.68
C VAL A 282 8.61 -2.77 -21.85
N ILE A 283 7.94 -3.22 -20.78
CA ILE A 283 6.98 -4.32 -20.84
C ILE A 283 5.86 -4.01 -21.84
N ALA A 284 5.37 -2.77 -21.86
CA ALA A 284 4.34 -2.32 -22.80
C ALA A 284 4.83 -2.43 -24.25
N THR A 285 6.06 -1.98 -24.54
CA THR A 285 6.69 -2.14 -25.86
C THR A 285 6.87 -3.60 -26.26
N LEU A 286 7.36 -4.44 -25.35
CA LEU A 286 7.59 -5.86 -25.59
C LEU A 286 6.30 -6.64 -25.85
N THR A 287 5.19 -6.22 -25.26
CA THR A 287 3.89 -6.91 -25.37
C THR A 287 2.91 -6.25 -26.34
N GLY A 288 3.28 -5.12 -26.94
CA GLY A 288 2.46 -4.42 -27.93
C GLY A 288 1.19 -3.77 -27.37
N ILE A 289 1.14 -3.47 -26.07
CA ILE A 289 -0.01 -2.83 -25.40
C ILE A 289 0.38 -1.52 -24.74
N SER A 290 -0.59 -0.78 -24.20
CA SER A 290 -0.32 0.47 -23.49
C SER A 290 0.25 0.24 -22.07
N PRO A 291 1.10 1.15 -21.54
CA PRO A 291 1.62 1.06 -20.18
C PRO A 291 0.52 0.97 -19.10
N SER A 292 -0.61 1.65 -19.31
CA SER A 292 -1.76 1.58 -18.40
C SER A 292 -2.41 0.19 -18.38
N SER A 293 -2.41 -0.51 -19.51
CA SER A 293 -2.89 -1.90 -19.61
C SER A 293 -1.96 -2.86 -18.88
N VAL A 294 -0.65 -2.65 -18.95
CA VAL A 294 0.35 -3.40 -18.16
C VAL A 294 0.10 -3.21 -16.66
N THR A 295 -0.11 -1.98 -16.18
CA THR A 295 -0.42 -1.71 -14.77
C THR A 295 -1.68 -2.43 -14.31
N LYS A 296 -2.76 -2.40 -15.10
CA LYS A 296 -3.99 -3.15 -14.80
C LYS A 296 -3.75 -4.67 -14.79
N ARG A 297 -2.91 -5.19 -15.69
CA ARG A 297 -2.54 -6.61 -15.71
C ARG A 297 -1.76 -7.01 -14.44
N LYS A 298 -0.78 -6.20 -14.02
CA LYS A 298 -0.05 -6.39 -12.75
C LYS A 298 -0.99 -6.44 -11.54
N GLN A 299 -1.96 -5.53 -11.47
CA GLN A 299 -2.95 -5.53 -10.40
C GLN A 299 -3.77 -6.83 -10.38
N ARG A 300 -4.26 -7.28 -11.55
CA ARG A 300 -5.01 -8.54 -11.66
C ARG A 300 -4.18 -9.75 -11.25
N ILE A 301 -2.91 -9.81 -11.66
CA ILE A 301 -1.98 -10.89 -11.25
C ILE A 301 -1.82 -10.89 -9.73
N LYS A 302 -1.62 -9.72 -9.12
CA LYS A 302 -1.53 -9.59 -7.66
C LYS A 302 -2.79 -10.10 -6.97
N GLU A 303 -3.97 -9.72 -7.44
CA GLU A 303 -5.25 -10.17 -6.89
C GLU A 303 -5.40 -11.70 -6.99
N LYS A 304 -5.08 -12.29 -8.15
CA LYS A 304 -5.09 -13.75 -8.34
C LYS A 304 -4.14 -14.48 -7.40
N MET A 305 -2.94 -13.94 -7.16
CA MET A 305 -1.98 -14.52 -6.23
C MET A 305 -2.47 -14.41 -4.78
N SER A 306 -3.01 -13.25 -4.37
CA SER A 306 -3.50 -13.02 -3.00
C SER A 306 -4.74 -13.83 -2.63
N GLN A 307 -5.52 -14.32 -3.61
CA GLN A 307 -6.70 -15.14 -3.37
C GLN A 307 -6.37 -16.63 -3.15
N GLN A 308 -5.14 -17.07 -3.45
CA GLN A 308 -4.75 -18.47 -3.33
C GLN A 308 -4.16 -18.76 -1.94
N HIS A 309 -4.60 -19.86 -1.32
CA HIS A 309 -4.37 -20.22 0.10
C HIS A 309 -2.94 -20.68 0.46
N ARG A 310 -1.91 -20.43 -0.37
CA ARG A 310 -0.50 -20.75 -0.03
C ARG A 310 0.08 -19.66 0.90
N PRO A 311 1.05 -19.97 1.78
CA PRO A 311 1.46 -19.12 2.92
C PRO A 311 2.23 -17.85 2.53
N ALA A 312 2.41 -17.57 1.24
CA ALA A 312 2.95 -16.31 0.79
C ALA A 312 1.81 -15.30 0.64
N GLU A 313 1.22 -14.88 1.76
CA GLU A 313 0.42 -13.66 1.76
C GLU A 313 1.34 -12.54 1.25
N ILE A 314 1.15 -12.11 0.00
CA ILE A 314 1.69 -10.82 -0.46
C ILE A 314 1.16 -9.83 0.57
N ARG A 315 2.05 -9.35 1.46
CA ARG A 315 1.65 -8.47 2.56
C ARG A 315 0.78 -7.39 1.94
N LYS A 316 -0.36 -7.04 2.55
CA LYS A 316 -1.36 -6.14 1.91
C LYS A 316 -0.74 -4.87 1.28
N ASN A 317 0.38 -4.39 1.82
CA ASN A 317 1.12 -3.21 1.36
C ASN A 317 2.33 -3.47 0.45
N GLN A 318 2.71 -4.72 0.16
CA GLN A 318 3.82 -5.05 -0.73
C GLN A 318 3.38 -4.98 -2.20
N SER A 319 4.21 -4.39 -3.07
CA SER A 319 3.95 -4.39 -4.52
C SER A 319 4.21 -5.78 -5.12
N LEU A 320 3.54 -6.08 -6.24
CA LEU A 320 3.77 -7.34 -6.96
C LEU A 320 5.24 -7.49 -7.38
N GLU A 321 5.87 -6.40 -7.83
CA GLU A 321 7.27 -6.39 -8.22
C GLU A 321 8.19 -6.77 -7.06
N THR A 322 7.99 -6.16 -5.89
CA THR A 322 8.82 -6.45 -4.72
C THR A 322 8.70 -7.90 -4.29
N TYR A 323 7.49 -8.46 -4.39
CA TYR A 323 7.27 -9.87 -4.13
C TYR A 323 8.02 -10.74 -5.14
N LEU A 324 7.77 -10.54 -6.44
CA LEU A 324 8.39 -11.35 -7.51
C LEU A 324 9.92 -11.26 -7.53
N TRP A 325 10.51 -10.12 -7.18
CA TRP A 325 11.97 -9.99 -7.10
C TRP A 325 12.58 -10.88 -6.03
N ASN A 326 11.86 -11.10 -4.93
CA ASN A 326 12.32 -11.90 -3.78
C ASN A 326 11.78 -13.33 -3.78
N TYR A 327 10.80 -13.65 -4.64
CA TYR A 327 10.28 -14.98 -4.90
C TYR A 327 11.25 -15.80 -5.77
#